data_AF-A0A9P9QNK4-F1
#
_entry.id   AF-A0A9P9QNK4-F1
#
_cell.length_a   1.000
_cell.length_b   1.000
_cell.length_c   1.000
_cell.angle_alpha   90.00
_cell.angle_beta   90.00
_cell.angle_gamma   90.00
#
_symmetry.space_group_name_H-M   'P 1'
#
loop_
_entity.id
_entity.type
_entity.pdbx_description
1 polymer ?
#
loop_
_entity_poly.entity_id
_entity_poly.type
_entity_poly.pdbx_seq_one_letter_code
_entity_poly.pdbx_strand_id
1 'polypeptide(L)'
;KELTSKGPLNVNMTAERERANANPNSPAFLQSNYIFPTTQQEWFNIVLPFIMMFQFTFNSTTDLYYGAQMWGSSQLPHLYEFVTRVNFPGFYWFSGVVHNRPHNPYWQMMASLSSVRELTFRLHTASLTASAFGEREMLAIETRDDTRSAERRPLSLQEVIDNYEMHGLFSCGSLSHIRIEYIDEPSIRFNTRGNPVAVIHHLQTYIINGFRNMGRNVHIELERV
;
A
#
# COMPACT_ATOMS: atom_id res chain seq x y z
N LYS A 1 -3.52 -14.85 -31.16
CA LYS A 1 -4.55 -13.92 -30.66
C LYS A 1 -3.81 -12.80 -29.94
N GLU A 2 -3.85 -11.60 -30.52
CA GLU A 2 -3.14 -10.40 -30.06
C GLU A 2 -3.56 -10.02 -28.62
N LEU A 3 -2.58 -9.94 -27.73
CA LEU A 3 -2.70 -9.53 -26.31
C LEU A 3 -2.21 -8.08 -26.16
N THR A 4 -2.63 -7.18 -27.05
CA THR A 4 -2.21 -5.78 -27.06
C THR A 4 -3.42 -4.88 -26.86
N SER A 5 -3.75 -4.57 -25.59
CA SER A 5 -4.42 -3.33 -25.12
C SER A 5 -5.05 -3.42 -23.72
N LYS A 6 -5.12 -4.60 -23.08
CA LYS A 6 -5.60 -4.67 -21.69
C LYS A 6 -4.43 -4.42 -20.75
N GLY A 7 -4.57 -3.44 -19.85
CA GLY A 7 -3.61 -3.18 -18.77
C GLY A 7 -3.36 -4.41 -17.89
N PRO A 8 -2.57 -4.29 -16.82
CA PRO A 8 -2.22 -5.43 -15.97
C PRO A 8 -3.49 -6.16 -15.49
N LEU A 9 -3.42 -7.49 -15.47
CA LEU A 9 -4.50 -8.33 -15.00
C LEU A 9 -4.58 -8.20 -13.47
N ASN A 10 -5.66 -7.63 -12.95
CA ASN A 10 -5.79 -7.34 -11.52
C ASN A 10 -6.18 -8.60 -10.73
N VAL A 11 -5.39 -8.95 -9.73
CA VAL A 11 -5.71 -9.95 -8.71
C VAL A 11 -6.15 -9.21 -7.44
N ASN A 12 -7.44 -9.28 -7.13
CA ASN A 12 -8.00 -8.68 -5.92
C ASN A 12 -7.92 -9.69 -4.76
N MET A 13 -7.07 -9.40 -3.78
CA MET A 13 -6.81 -10.33 -2.68
C MET A 13 -7.97 -10.44 -1.69
N THR A 14 -8.82 -9.42 -1.59
CA THR A 14 -10.07 -9.52 -0.84
C THR A 14 -10.98 -10.57 -1.46
N ALA A 15 -11.15 -10.54 -2.79
CA ALA A 15 -11.98 -11.52 -3.50
C ALA A 15 -11.41 -12.94 -3.42
N GLU A 16 -10.08 -13.09 -3.53
CA GLU A 16 -9.41 -14.39 -3.34
C GLU A 16 -9.64 -14.97 -1.93
N ARG A 17 -9.49 -14.12 -0.91
CA ARG A 17 -9.67 -14.50 0.51
C ARG A 17 -11.12 -14.84 0.86
N GLU A 18 -12.09 -14.10 0.32
CA GLU A 18 -13.51 -14.24 0.68
C GLU A 18 -14.25 -15.32 -0.14
N ARG A 19 -13.58 -15.90 -1.14
CA ARG A 19 -14.16 -16.98 -1.94
C ARG A 19 -14.48 -18.20 -1.06
N ALA A 20 -15.59 -18.88 -1.37
CA ALA A 20 -15.86 -20.19 -0.80
C ALA A 20 -14.69 -21.16 -1.03
N ASN A 21 -14.21 -21.81 0.02
CA ASN A 21 -13.02 -22.67 0.02
C ASN A 21 -11.73 -21.94 -0.38
N ALA A 22 -11.58 -20.66 -0.04
CA ALA A 22 -10.33 -19.93 -0.22
C ALA A 22 -9.17 -20.69 0.44
N ASN A 23 -8.12 -20.95 -0.35
CA ASN A 23 -6.92 -21.65 0.09
C ASN A 23 -5.69 -20.91 -0.44
N PRO A 24 -4.85 -20.33 0.42
CA PRO A 24 -3.65 -19.61 -0.03
C PRO A 24 -2.65 -20.52 -0.76
N ASN A 25 -2.74 -21.84 -0.60
CA ASN A 25 -1.91 -22.81 -1.33
C ASN A 25 -2.45 -23.15 -2.73
N SER A 26 -3.68 -22.76 -3.05
CA SER A 26 -4.31 -22.99 -4.36
C SER A 26 -5.22 -21.83 -4.74
N PRO A 27 -4.63 -20.65 -5.04
CA PRO A 27 -5.39 -19.43 -5.29
C PRO A 27 -6.15 -19.50 -6.62
N ALA A 28 -7.33 -18.89 -6.66
CA ALA A 28 -8.29 -19.01 -7.76
C ALA A 28 -7.81 -18.34 -9.06
N PHE A 29 -7.02 -17.27 -8.95
CA PHE A 29 -6.43 -16.60 -10.12
C PHE A 29 -5.49 -17.51 -10.94
N LEU A 30 -4.95 -18.57 -10.35
CA LEU A 30 -4.20 -19.60 -11.09
C LEU A 30 -5.12 -20.64 -11.73
N GLN A 31 -6.26 -20.94 -11.09
CA GLN A 31 -7.22 -21.95 -11.55
C GLN A 31 -8.05 -21.46 -12.76
N SER A 32 -8.40 -20.18 -12.77
CA SER A 32 -9.29 -19.57 -13.78
C SER A 32 -8.64 -19.37 -15.16
N ASN A 33 -7.31 -19.46 -15.26
CA ASN A 33 -6.56 -19.18 -16.49
C ASN A 33 -6.09 -20.43 -17.26
N TYR A 34 -6.56 -21.64 -16.90
CA TYR A 34 -6.21 -22.91 -17.55
C TYR A 34 -4.73 -23.34 -17.45
N ILE A 35 -3.91 -22.68 -16.61
CA ILE A 35 -2.50 -23.06 -16.41
C ILE A 35 -2.36 -23.72 -15.04
N PHE A 36 -2.96 -24.90 -14.88
CA PHE A 36 -2.56 -25.78 -13.79
C PHE A 36 -1.30 -26.52 -14.24
N PRO A 37 -0.12 -26.19 -13.69
CA PRO A 37 1.10 -26.88 -14.08
C PRO A 37 0.96 -28.36 -13.71
N THR A 38 1.15 -29.23 -14.69
CA THR A 38 1.25 -30.68 -14.48
C THR A 38 2.68 -31.09 -14.14
N THR A 39 3.65 -30.22 -14.44
CA THR A 39 5.06 -30.42 -14.16
C THR A 39 5.70 -29.20 -13.51
N GLN A 40 6.79 -29.41 -12.78
CA GLN A 40 7.61 -28.33 -12.23
C GLN A 40 8.14 -27.40 -13.34
N GLN A 41 8.48 -27.96 -14.51
CA GLN A 41 8.97 -27.17 -15.64
C GLN A 41 7.91 -26.19 -16.16
N GLU A 42 6.64 -26.59 -16.24
CA GLU A 42 5.53 -25.69 -16.61
C GLU A 42 5.34 -24.57 -15.58
N TRP A 43 5.50 -24.87 -14.28
CA TRP A 43 5.45 -23.85 -13.24
C TRP A 43 6.49 -22.76 -13.46
N PHE A 44 7.76 -23.14 -13.62
CA PHE A 44 8.85 -22.15 -13.78
C PHE A 44 8.86 -21.45 -15.14
N ASN A 45 8.50 -22.14 -16.22
CA ASN A 45 8.63 -21.59 -17.58
C ASN A 45 7.36 -20.91 -18.11
N ILE A 46 6.20 -21.21 -17.53
CA ILE A 46 4.91 -20.70 -18.01
C ILE A 46 4.21 -19.91 -16.92
N VAL A 47 3.97 -20.53 -15.76
CA VAL A 47 3.12 -19.92 -14.71
C VAL A 47 3.81 -18.72 -14.06
N LEU A 48 5.05 -18.88 -13.60
CA LEU A 48 5.79 -17.81 -12.93
C LEU A 48 5.99 -16.57 -13.83
N PRO A 49 6.42 -16.68 -15.11
CA PRO A 49 6.45 -15.55 -16.02
C PRO A 49 5.08 -14.90 -16.26
N PHE A 50 4.01 -15.69 -16.31
CA PHE A 50 2.65 -15.16 -16.47
C PHE A 50 2.20 -14.35 -15.24
N ILE A 51 2.60 -14.75 -14.02
CA ILE A 51 2.32 -13.99 -12.79
C ILE A 51 2.90 -12.58 -12.82
N MET A 52 4.01 -12.35 -13.52
CA MET A 52 4.59 -11.01 -13.67
C MET A 52 3.66 -10.02 -14.41
N MET A 53 2.63 -10.52 -15.10
CA MET A 53 1.62 -9.68 -15.76
C MET A 53 0.54 -9.21 -14.79
N PHE A 54 0.47 -9.77 -13.58
CA PHE A 54 -0.54 -9.42 -12.59
C PHE A 54 -0.19 -8.18 -11.78
N GLN A 55 -1.23 -7.48 -11.34
CA GLN A 55 -1.16 -6.50 -10.26
C GLN A 55 -1.96 -7.03 -9.07
N PHE A 56 -1.28 -7.21 -7.93
CA PHE A 56 -1.90 -7.69 -6.71
C PHE A 56 -2.40 -6.51 -5.88
N THR A 57 -3.71 -6.47 -5.64
CA THR A 57 -4.37 -5.39 -4.90
C THR A 57 -4.77 -5.87 -3.50
N PHE A 58 -4.33 -5.14 -2.47
CA PHE A 58 -4.61 -5.41 -1.06
C PHE A 58 -5.40 -4.24 -0.45
N ASN A 59 -6.64 -4.49 -0.07
CA ASN A 59 -7.51 -3.45 0.49
C ASN A 59 -7.37 -3.35 2.02
N SER A 60 -6.82 -4.36 2.66
CA SER A 60 -6.74 -4.44 4.12
C SER A 60 -5.50 -5.21 4.59
N THR A 61 -5.18 -5.09 5.88
CA THR A 61 -4.14 -5.92 6.52
C THR A 61 -4.49 -7.41 6.53
N THR A 62 -5.77 -7.77 6.57
CA THR A 62 -6.22 -9.17 6.43
C THR A 62 -5.84 -9.75 5.08
N ASP A 63 -5.92 -8.94 4.02
CA ASP A 63 -5.49 -9.36 2.69
C ASP A 63 -3.96 -9.54 2.65
N LEU A 64 -3.18 -8.70 3.36
CA LEU A 64 -1.73 -8.86 3.47
C LEU A 64 -1.37 -10.19 4.14
N TYR A 65 -2.07 -10.56 5.22
CA TYR A 65 -1.83 -11.84 5.89
C TYR A 65 -2.15 -13.04 4.99
N TYR A 66 -3.25 -12.96 4.23
CA TYR A 66 -3.59 -13.99 3.26
C TYR A 66 -2.53 -14.09 2.14
N GLY A 67 -2.09 -12.94 1.61
CA GLY A 67 -0.98 -12.87 0.65
C GLY A 67 0.31 -13.46 1.20
N ALA A 68 0.66 -13.16 2.46
CA ALA A 68 1.85 -13.69 3.12
C ALA A 68 1.83 -15.22 3.23
N GLN A 69 0.68 -15.81 3.56
CA GLN A 69 0.51 -17.26 3.55
C GLN A 69 0.68 -17.85 2.14
N MET A 70 0.18 -17.16 1.11
CA MET A 70 0.31 -17.59 -0.28
C MET A 70 1.77 -17.54 -0.75
N TRP A 71 2.51 -16.47 -0.43
CA TRP A 71 3.93 -16.33 -0.77
C TRP A 71 4.84 -17.31 -0.03
N GLY A 72 4.48 -17.68 1.20
CA GLY A 72 5.18 -18.70 1.99
C GLY A 72 4.76 -20.14 1.67
N SER A 73 3.83 -20.35 0.72
CA SER A 73 3.32 -21.67 0.41
C SER A 73 4.37 -22.54 -0.28
N SER A 74 4.61 -23.73 0.26
CA SER A 74 5.45 -24.74 -0.40
C SER A 74 4.83 -25.30 -1.68
N GLN A 75 3.53 -25.12 -1.90
CA GLN A 75 2.83 -25.52 -3.12
C GLN A 75 2.97 -24.48 -4.25
N LEU A 76 3.42 -23.26 -3.92
CA LEU A 76 3.62 -22.16 -4.86
C LEU A 76 5.08 -21.68 -4.79
N PRO A 77 6.05 -22.56 -5.08
CA PRO A 77 7.46 -22.26 -4.84
C PRO A 77 7.91 -21.06 -5.69
N HIS A 78 8.68 -20.15 -5.07
CA HIS A 78 9.20 -18.93 -5.70
C HIS A 78 8.15 -17.93 -6.19
N LEU A 79 6.86 -18.08 -5.85
CA LEU A 79 5.81 -17.15 -6.28
C LEU A 79 6.16 -15.68 -5.96
N TYR A 80 6.68 -15.44 -4.76
CA TYR A 80 7.06 -14.11 -4.27
C TYR A 80 8.12 -13.41 -5.14
N GLU A 81 8.98 -14.18 -5.82
CA GLU A 81 10.03 -13.66 -6.70
C GLU A 81 9.47 -13.15 -8.04
N PHE A 82 8.22 -13.45 -8.37
CA PHE A 82 7.59 -13.06 -9.64
C PHE A 82 6.47 -12.02 -9.46
N VAL A 83 6.21 -11.59 -8.22
CA VAL A 83 5.32 -10.46 -7.94
C VAL A 83 6.04 -9.16 -8.29
N THR A 84 5.60 -8.50 -9.36
CA THR A 84 6.25 -7.26 -9.86
C THR A 84 5.43 -5.99 -9.64
N ARG A 85 4.10 -6.10 -9.45
CA ARG A 85 3.20 -4.96 -9.27
C ARG A 85 2.28 -5.16 -8.07
N VAL A 86 2.24 -4.17 -7.19
CA VAL A 86 1.44 -4.19 -5.96
C VAL A 86 0.67 -2.89 -5.80
N ASN A 87 -0.58 -3.00 -5.35
CA ASN A 87 -1.46 -1.86 -5.09
C ASN A 87 -2.05 -1.93 -3.67
N PHE A 88 -1.92 -0.84 -2.91
CA PHE A 88 -2.43 -0.66 -1.55
C PHE A 88 -3.46 0.49 -1.48
N PRO A 89 -4.67 0.31 -2.04
CA PRO A 89 -5.73 1.31 -1.95
C PRO A 89 -6.17 1.57 -0.51
N GLY A 90 -5.99 0.59 0.40
CA GLY A 90 -6.31 0.72 1.84
C GLY A 90 -5.15 1.18 2.73
N PHE A 91 -4.04 1.64 2.15
CA PHE A 91 -2.84 2.02 2.92
C PHE A 91 -3.14 3.07 4.01
N TYR A 92 -3.96 4.07 3.70
CA TYR A 92 -4.34 5.14 4.62
C TYR A 92 -5.12 4.68 5.86
N TRP A 93 -5.69 3.47 5.88
CA TRP A 93 -6.36 2.90 7.07
C TRP A 93 -5.37 2.42 8.13
N PHE A 94 -4.07 2.35 7.79
CA PHE A 94 -3.05 2.08 8.78
C PHE A 94 -3.05 3.18 9.85
N SER A 95 -3.35 2.79 11.08
CA SER A 95 -3.48 3.69 12.23
C SER A 95 -2.16 4.26 12.75
N GLY A 96 -1.04 3.90 12.12
CA GLY A 96 0.29 4.32 12.56
C GLY A 96 1.12 3.27 13.27
N VAL A 97 2.43 3.53 13.34
CA VAL A 97 3.37 2.83 14.20
C VAL A 97 3.21 3.31 15.64
N VAL A 98 3.01 2.37 16.55
CA VAL A 98 2.76 2.58 17.98
C VAL A 98 3.46 1.48 18.79
N HIS A 99 3.54 1.60 20.12
CA HIS A 99 4.28 0.64 20.95
C HIS A 99 3.89 -0.83 20.76
N ASN A 100 2.62 -1.13 20.48
CA ASN A 100 2.12 -2.49 20.23
C ASN A 100 2.10 -2.87 18.74
N ARG A 101 2.52 -1.97 17.84
CA ARG A 101 2.68 -2.21 16.40
C ARG A 101 3.91 -1.44 15.90
N PRO A 102 5.12 -1.98 16.13
CA PRO A 102 6.37 -1.25 15.88
C PRO A 102 6.69 -1.05 14.39
N HIS A 103 5.98 -1.75 13.49
CA HIS A 103 6.24 -1.72 12.06
C HIS A 103 4.94 -1.60 11.26
N ASN A 104 5.06 -0.99 10.08
CA ASN A 104 4.01 -0.94 9.09
C ASN A 104 3.94 -2.28 8.32
N PRO A 105 2.83 -3.05 8.43
CA PRO A 105 2.72 -4.37 7.81
C PRO A 105 2.82 -4.32 6.28
N TYR A 106 2.44 -3.20 5.64
CA TYR A 106 2.60 -3.04 4.19
C TYR A 106 4.07 -3.03 3.78
N TRP A 107 4.94 -2.39 4.57
CA TRP A 107 6.39 -2.37 4.29
C TRP A 107 7.08 -3.66 4.67
N GLN A 108 6.68 -4.31 5.76
CA GLN A 108 7.17 -5.65 6.10
C GLN A 108 6.90 -6.65 4.99
N MET A 109 5.72 -6.55 4.38
CA MET A 109 5.35 -7.38 3.24
C MET A 109 6.17 -7.03 1.98
N MET A 110 6.29 -5.75 1.66
CA MET A 110 7.11 -5.32 0.51
C MET A 110 8.58 -5.74 0.64
N ALA A 111 9.11 -5.84 1.86
CA ALA A 111 10.46 -6.33 2.10
C ALA A 111 10.66 -7.82 1.72
N SER A 112 9.60 -8.65 1.74
CA SER A 112 9.67 -10.04 1.27
C SER A 112 9.46 -10.18 -0.24
N LEU A 113 8.97 -9.13 -0.91
CA LEU A 113 8.70 -9.11 -2.36
C LEU A 113 9.81 -8.36 -3.11
N SER A 114 10.99 -8.98 -3.17
CA SER A 114 12.21 -8.37 -3.73
C SER A 114 12.12 -7.95 -5.20
N SER A 115 11.18 -8.55 -5.95
CA SER A 115 10.99 -8.30 -7.39
C SER A 115 9.96 -7.22 -7.72
N VAL A 116 9.36 -6.56 -6.72
CA VAL A 116 8.36 -5.52 -6.98
C VAL A 116 9.03 -4.30 -7.63
N ARG A 117 8.51 -3.92 -8.81
CA ARG A 117 8.99 -2.81 -9.63
C ARG A 117 8.02 -1.64 -9.64
N GLU A 118 6.73 -1.92 -9.49
CA GLU A 118 5.64 -0.95 -9.53
C GLU A 118 4.84 -1.04 -8.23
N LEU A 119 4.70 0.09 -7.54
CA LEU A 119 3.93 0.22 -6.31
C LEU A 119 2.92 1.35 -6.44
N THR A 120 1.65 1.06 -6.14
CA THR A 120 0.64 2.09 -5.91
C THR A 120 0.21 2.04 -4.45
N PHE A 121 0.11 3.18 -3.79
CA PHE A 121 -0.51 3.27 -2.46
C PHE A 121 -1.32 4.55 -2.32
N ARG A 122 -2.35 4.49 -1.49
CA ARG A 122 -3.30 5.59 -1.34
C ARG A 122 -3.22 6.24 0.04
N LEU A 123 -3.19 7.56 0.04
CA LEU A 123 -3.29 8.42 1.21
C LEU A 123 -4.66 9.10 1.28
N HIS A 124 -5.02 9.58 2.46
CA HIS A 124 -6.27 10.31 2.67
C HIS A 124 -5.97 11.54 3.53
N THR A 125 -6.44 12.72 3.15
CA THR A 125 -6.12 13.95 3.89
C THR A 125 -6.57 13.89 5.35
N ALA A 126 -7.68 13.21 5.65
CA ALA A 126 -8.09 12.93 7.03
C ALA A 126 -7.03 12.22 7.88
N SER A 127 -6.31 11.24 7.32
CA SER A 127 -5.27 10.49 8.05
C SER A 127 -3.96 11.26 8.19
N LEU A 128 -3.83 12.41 7.49
CA LEU A 128 -2.69 13.32 7.56
C LEU A 128 -2.97 14.54 8.43
N THR A 129 -3.94 14.42 9.33
CA THR A 129 -4.29 15.47 10.29
C THR A 129 -4.43 14.90 11.68
N ALA A 130 -4.14 15.71 12.69
CA ALA A 130 -4.36 15.42 14.10
C ALA A 130 -5.22 16.51 14.74
N SER A 131 -5.71 16.25 15.95
CA SER A 131 -6.36 17.30 16.76
C SER A 131 -5.41 18.49 16.93
N ALA A 132 -5.95 19.71 16.83
CA ALA A 132 -5.21 20.91 17.14
C ALA A 132 -4.90 21.04 18.66
N PHE A 133 -5.64 20.32 19.49
CA PHE A 133 -5.56 20.38 20.95
C PHE A 133 -5.13 19.03 21.54
N GLY A 134 -4.47 19.08 22.70
CA GLY A 134 -4.25 17.88 23.50
C GLY A 134 -5.57 17.33 24.05
N GLU A 135 -5.64 16.03 24.35
CA GLU A 135 -6.88 15.35 24.78
C GLU A 135 -7.60 16.08 25.94
N ARG A 136 -6.86 16.47 26.99
CA ARG A 136 -7.43 17.17 28.14
C ARG A 136 -8.00 18.56 27.78
N GLU A 137 -7.34 19.26 26.87
CA GLU A 137 -7.79 20.58 26.40
C GLU A 137 -9.00 20.44 25.49
N MET A 138 -8.98 19.47 24.58
CA MET A 138 -10.09 19.12 23.70
C MET A 138 -11.37 18.84 24.50
N LEU A 139 -11.30 17.98 25.52
CA LEU A 139 -12.45 17.67 26.39
C LEU A 139 -12.96 18.91 27.14
N ALA A 140 -12.06 19.79 27.58
CA ALA A 140 -12.45 21.04 28.23
C ALA A 140 -13.16 22.01 27.26
N ILE A 141 -12.72 22.06 26.01
CA ILE A 141 -13.33 22.87 24.95
C ILE A 141 -14.68 22.29 24.54
N GLU A 142 -14.80 20.98 24.36
CA GLU A 142 -16.00 20.28 23.91
C GLU A 142 -17.22 20.59 24.79
N THR A 143 -17.03 20.74 26.10
CA THR A 143 -18.11 21.14 27.03
C THR A 143 -18.70 22.53 26.77
N ARG A 144 -18.00 23.38 26.00
CA ARG A 144 -18.37 24.78 25.74
C ARG A 144 -18.55 25.08 24.25
N ASP A 145 -17.82 24.39 23.38
CA ASP A 145 -17.75 24.62 21.94
C ASP A 145 -17.29 23.35 21.21
N ASP A 146 -18.25 22.53 20.80
CA ASP A 146 -18.03 21.29 20.04
C ASP A 146 -17.43 21.53 18.65
N THR A 147 -17.71 22.69 18.03
CA THR A 147 -17.15 23.00 16.72
C THR A 147 -15.65 23.27 16.82
N ARG A 148 -15.23 23.99 17.86
CA ARG A 148 -13.83 24.28 18.11
C ARG A 148 -13.06 23.05 18.57
N SER A 149 -13.64 22.17 19.40
CA SER A 149 -12.94 20.94 19.83
C SER A 149 -12.58 20.02 18.65
N ALA A 150 -13.35 20.10 17.55
CA ALA A 150 -13.11 19.37 16.31
C ALA A 150 -12.01 19.98 15.40
N GLU A 151 -11.37 21.10 15.78
CA GLU A 151 -10.30 21.69 14.98
C GLU A 151 -9.10 20.75 14.84
N ARG A 152 -8.54 20.72 13.63
CA ARG A 152 -7.44 19.86 13.23
C ARG A 152 -6.26 20.68 12.72
N ARG A 153 -5.09 20.09 12.81
CA ARG A 153 -3.87 20.56 12.14
C ARG A 153 -3.36 19.48 11.17
N PRO A 154 -2.75 19.86 10.05
CA PRO A 154 -1.95 18.92 9.28
C PRO A 154 -0.81 18.35 10.13
N LEU A 155 -0.50 17.08 9.90
CA LEU A 155 0.75 16.50 10.39
C LEU A 155 1.94 17.14 9.67
N SER A 156 3.05 17.28 10.36
CA SER A 156 4.34 17.58 9.74
C SER A 156 4.81 16.40 8.86
N LEU A 157 5.71 16.67 7.92
CA LEU A 157 6.31 15.61 7.10
C LEU A 157 6.96 14.53 7.97
N GLN A 158 7.67 14.92 9.04
CA GLN A 158 8.32 13.97 9.93
C GLN A 158 7.30 13.09 10.66
N GLU A 159 6.22 13.67 11.20
CA GLU A 159 5.14 12.90 11.81
C GLU A 159 4.55 11.88 10.82
N VAL A 160 4.38 12.24 9.54
CA VAL A 160 3.90 11.29 8.51
C VAL A 160 4.92 10.19 8.24
N ILE A 161 6.20 10.54 8.12
CA ILE A 161 7.28 9.57 7.89
C ILE A 161 7.33 8.55 9.02
N ASP A 162 7.30 9.01 10.27
CA ASP A 162 7.38 8.15 11.45
C ASP A 162 6.10 7.33 11.61
N ASN A 163 4.93 7.96 11.45
CA ASN A 163 3.64 7.30 11.62
C ASN A 163 3.45 6.17 10.61
N TYR A 164 3.84 6.38 9.35
CA TYR A 164 3.71 5.36 8.30
C TYR A 164 4.99 4.55 8.05
N GLU A 165 6.06 4.76 8.83
CA GLU A 165 7.37 4.14 8.63
C GLU A 165 7.88 4.27 7.18
N MET A 166 7.75 5.46 6.57
CA MET A 166 7.98 5.66 5.13
C MET A 166 9.42 5.36 4.70
N HIS A 167 10.38 5.29 5.63
CA HIS A 167 11.73 4.80 5.38
C HIS A 167 11.76 3.37 4.82
N GLY A 168 10.79 2.52 5.20
CA GLY A 168 10.68 1.14 4.73
C GLY A 168 10.61 1.01 3.21
N LEU A 169 10.03 2.02 2.53
CA LEU A 169 9.94 2.07 1.07
C LEU A 169 11.29 1.98 0.36
N PHE A 170 12.35 2.51 0.97
CA PHE A 170 13.69 2.53 0.39
C PHE A 170 14.38 1.17 0.42
N SER A 171 13.89 0.23 1.25
CA SER A 171 14.40 -1.15 1.29
C SER A 171 14.03 -1.96 0.03
N CYS A 172 13.02 -1.51 -0.73
CA CYS A 172 12.55 -2.20 -1.93
C CYS A 172 13.49 -1.92 -3.11
N GLY A 173 14.50 -2.77 -3.30
CA GLY A 173 15.61 -2.60 -4.26
C GLY A 173 15.20 -2.52 -5.73
N SER A 174 14.09 -3.17 -6.11
CA SER A 174 13.64 -3.27 -7.51
C SER A 174 12.63 -2.21 -7.93
N LEU A 175 12.16 -1.36 -7.00
CA LEU A 175 11.22 -0.29 -7.33
C LEU A 175 11.80 0.65 -8.39
N SER A 176 10.97 0.90 -9.40
CA SER A 176 11.27 1.77 -10.55
C SER A 176 10.11 2.73 -10.83
N HIS A 177 8.89 2.40 -10.40
CA HIS A 177 7.72 3.24 -10.49
C HIS A 177 6.92 3.20 -9.19
N ILE A 178 6.57 4.37 -8.68
CA ILE A 178 5.70 4.55 -7.51
C ILE A 178 4.59 5.52 -7.87
N ARG A 179 3.34 5.13 -7.65
CA ARG A 179 2.18 6.01 -7.73
C ARG A 179 1.61 6.26 -6.34
N ILE A 180 1.56 7.52 -5.96
CA ILE A 180 0.91 7.99 -4.74
C ILE A 180 -0.47 8.49 -5.14
N GLU A 181 -1.51 7.76 -4.76
CA GLU A 181 -2.88 8.24 -4.89
C GLU A 181 -3.27 9.01 -3.63
N TYR A 182 -4.13 10.01 -3.75
CA TYR A 182 -4.71 10.64 -2.57
C TYR A 182 -6.16 11.06 -2.71
N ILE A 183 -6.91 10.85 -1.64
CA ILE A 183 -8.28 11.36 -1.47
C ILE A 183 -8.21 12.66 -0.67
N ASP A 184 -8.72 13.73 -1.27
CA ASP A 184 -8.83 15.05 -0.65
C ASP A 184 -10.25 15.25 -0.11
N GLU A 185 -10.41 14.91 1.17
CA GLU A 185 -11.68 14.93 1.90
C GLU A 185 -12.14 16.36 2.24
N PRO A 186 -13.27 16.83 1.67
CA PRO A 186 -13.76 18.18 1.90
C PRO A 186 -14.15 18.45 3.35
N SER A 187 -14.74 17.47 4.06
CA SER A 187 -15.22 17.66 5.43
C SER A 187 -14.09 18.02 6.40
N ILE A 188 -12.91 17.44 6.21
CA ILE A 188 -11.73 17.73 7.03
C ILE A 188 -11.15 19.11 6.71
N ARG A 189 -11.26 19.60 5.47
CA ARG A 189 -10.71 20.89 5.06
C ARG A 189 -11.32 22.06 5.84
N PHE A 190 -12.63 22.01 6.11
CA PHE A 190 -13.30 23.08 6.86
C PHE A 190 -12.84 23.18 8.31
N ASN A 191 -12.45 22.05 8.90
CA ASN A 191 -12.02 21.98 10.30
C ASN A 191 -10.49 21.97 10.45
N THR A 192 -9.73 22.06 9.36
CA THR A 192 -8.27 21.99 9.40
C THR A 192 -7.64 23.36 9.19
N ARG A 193 -6.85 23.81 10.16
CA ARG A 193 -5.99 24.99 10.01
C ARG A 193 -4.71 24.59 9.29
N GLY A 194 -4.68 24.78 7.96
CA GLY A 194 -3.53 24.50 7.10
C GLY A 194 -3.90 23.67 5.87
N ASN A 195 -2.89 23.16 5.15
CA ASN A 195 -3.10 22.39 3.92
C ASN A 195 -2.53 20.96 4.03
N PRO A 196 -3.36 19.96 4.34
CA PRO A 196 -2.95 18.55 4.36
C PRO A 196 -2.42 18.04 3.01
N VAL A 197 -2.90 18.58 1.89
CA VAL A 197 -2.41 18.20 0.55
C VAL A 197 -0.95 18.62 0.35
N ALA A 198 -0.53 19.75 0.95
CA ALA A 198 0.87 20.16 0.90
C ALA A 198 1.81 19.14 1.54
N VAL A 199 1.34 18.44 2.60
CA VAL A 199 2.10 17.37 3.26
C VAL A 199 2.35 16.20 2.30
N ILE A 200 1.39 15.89 1.42
CA ILE A 200 1.52 14.84 0.41
C ILE A 200 2.56 15.21 -0.65
N HIS A 201 2.56 16.47 -1.12
CA HIS A 201 3.60 16.96 -2.03
C HIS A 201 5.00 16.95 -1.39
N HIS A 202 5.10 17.29 -0.11
CA HIS A 202 6.35 17.17 0.63
C HIS A 202 6.80 15.72 0.75
N LEU A 203 5.86 14.79 0.98
CA LEU A 203 6.15 13.36 1.01
C LEU A 203 6.64 12.84 -0.35
N GLN A 204 6.01 13.26 -1.46
CA GLN A 204 6.49 12.94 -2.81
C GLN A 204 7.94 13.40 -3.00
N THR A 205 8.24 14.64 -2.61
CA THR A 205 9.59 15.22 -2.70
C THR A 205 10.59 14.45 -1.84
N TYR A 206 10.19 14.07 -0.62
CA TYR A 206 10.98 13.23 0.27
C TYR A 206 11.32 11.88 -0.36
N ILE A 207 10.34 11.20 -0.98
CA ILE A 207 10.56 9.91 -1.63
C ILE A 207 11.49 10.05 -2.84
N ILE A 208 11.30 11.08 -3.68
CA ILE A 208 12.19 11.38 -4.82
C ILE A 208 13.64 11.54 -4.34
N ASN A 209 13.84 12.38 -3.33
CA ASN A 209 15.17 12.67 -2.82
C ASN A 209 15.79 11.45 -2.11
N GLY A 210 15.00 10.66 -1.39
CA GLY A 210 15.46 9.44 -0.73
C GLY A 210 16.04 8.43 -1.72
N PHE A 211 15.32 8.13 -2.82
CA PHE A 211 15.86 7.25 -3.87
C PHE A 211 17.08 7.85 -4.57
N ARG A 212 17.06 9.16 -4.87
CA ARG A 212 18.20 9.85 -5.49
C ARG A 212 19.46 9.75 -4.62
N ASN A 213 19.33 9.92 -3.30
CA ASN A 213 20.45 9.81 -2.37
C ASN A 213 21.04 8.40 -2.29
N MET A 214 20.26 7.38 -2.66
CA MET A 214 20.71 6.00 -2.81
C MET A 214 21.25 5.67 -4.21
N GLY A 215 21.37 6.67 -5.10
CA GLY A 215 21.81 6.46 -6.48
C GLY A 215 20.77 5.78 -7.37
N ARG A 216 19.49 5.82 -7.00
CA ARG A 216 18.40 5.16 -7.72
C ARG A 216 17.46 6.19 -8.37
N ASN A 217 17.10 5.94 -9.62
CA ASN A 217 16.09 6.73 -10.33
C ASN A 217 14.77 5.97 -10.32
N VAL A 218 13.79 6.51 -9.60
CA VAL A 218 12.42 5.96 -9.50
C VAL A 218 11.46 7.01 -10.01
N HIS A 219 10.59 6.63 -10.95
CA HIS A 219 9.50 7.49 -11.42
C HIS A 219 8.42 7.56 -10.36
N ILE A 220 8.02 8.77 -9.97
CA ILE A 220 7.09 8.98 -8.86
C ILE A 220 5.92 9.86 -9.33
N GLU A 221 4.76 9.26 -9.42
CA GLU A 221 3.49 9.91 -9.79
C GLU A 221 2.71 10.30 -8.54
N LEU A 222 2.02 11.42 -8.61
CA LEU A 222 1.08 11.86 -7.58
C LEU A 222 -0.26 12.19 -8.24
N GLU A 223 -1.31 11.48 -7.84
CA GLU A 223 -2.63 11.54 -8.46
C GLU A 223 -3.72 11.72 -7.41
N ARG A 224 -4.64 12.66 -7.66
CA ARG A 224 -5.86 12.82 -6.86
C ARG A 224 -6.92 11.86 -7.38
N VAL A 225 -7.54 11.09 -6.50
CA VAL A 225 -8.61 10.13 -6.82
C VAL A 225 -9.91 10.43 -6.09
#